data_AF-A0A1H8A5B1-F1
#
_entry.id   AF-A0A1H8A5B1-F1
#
_cell.length_a   1.000
_cell.length_b   1.000
_cell.length_c   1.000
_cell.angle_alpha   90.00
_cell.angle_beta   90.00
_cell.angle_gamma   90.00
#
_symmetry.space_group_name_H-M   'P 1'
#
loop_
_entity.id
_entity.type
_entity.pdbx_description
1 polymer ?
#
loop_
_entity_poly.entity_id
_entity_poly.type
_entity_poly.pdbx_seq_one_letter_code
_entity_poly.pdbx_strand_id
1 'polypeptide(L)' 'MATFSVQPPLSNVQAELLKLFSVDLPDSQLLELKRVMAKFLMERARDKADAIWDEKGYSDDKLKQILD' A
#
# COMPACT_ATOMS: atom_id res chain seq x y z
N MET A 1 -18.38 -2.30 -22.77
CA MET A 1 -17.70 -1.93 -21.52
C MET A 1 -18.25 -2.82 -20.42
N ALA A 2 -17.39 -3.51 -19.66
CA ALA A 2 -17.84 -4.37 -18.57
C ALA A 2 -18.34 -3.50 -17.40
N THR A 3 -19.57 -3.76 -16.94
CA THR A 3 -20.15 -3.08 -15.78
C THR A 3 -19.70 -3.81 -14.52
N PHE A 4 -18.78 -3.20 -13.78
CA PHE A 4 -18.37 -3.71 -12.47
C PHE A 4 -19.41 -3.33 -11.42
N SER A 5 -20.12 -4.32 -10.90
CA SER A 5 -20.97 -4.18 -9.71
C SER A 5 -20.07 -4.25 -8.46
N VAL A 6 -19.94 -3.14 -7.74
CA VAL A 6 -19.16 -3.10 -6.49
C VAL A 6 -20.07 -3.48 -5.32
N GLN A 7 -19.92 -4.69 -4.80
CA GLN A 7 -20.52 -5.12 -3.53
C GLN A 7 -19.43 -5.75 -2.66
N PRO A 8 -19.27 -5.40 -1.37
CA PRO A 8 -20.09 -4.51 -0.51
C PRO A 8 -19.96 -3.00 -0.84
N PRO A 9 -20.83 -2.12 -0.27
CA PRO A 9 -20.72 -0.68 -0.49
C PRO A 9 -19.35 -0.15 -0.07
N LEU A 10 -18.79 0.70 -0.91
CA LEU A 10 -17.50 1.33 -0.67
C LEU A 10 -17.56 2.22 0.57
N SER A 11 -16.54 2.13 1.41
CA SER A 11 -16.27 3.16 2.41
C SER A 11 -16.05 4.51 1.74
N ASN A 12 -16.25 5.60 2.48
CA ASN A 12 -16.06 6.97 1.98
C ASN A 12 -14.70 7.15 1.29
N VAL A 13 -13.63 6.59 1.87
CA VAL A 13 -12.29 6.67 1.30
C VAL A 13 -12.20 5.93 -0.04
N GLN A 14 -12.79 4.74 -0.15
CA GLN A 14 -12.78 3.99 -1.40
C GLN A 14 -13.60 4.71 -2.49
N ALA A 15 -14.73 5.33 -2.14
CA ALA A 15 -15.54 6.10 -3.08
C ALA A 15 -14.81 7.37 -3.58
N GLU A 16 -14.14 8.12 -2.70
CA GLU A 16 -13.35 9.30 -3.08
C GLU A 16 -12.15 8.92 -3.96
N LEU A 17 -11.47 7.80 -3.67
CA LEU A 17 -10.41 7.28 -4.54
C LEU A 17 -10.94 6.94 -5.94
N LEU A 18 -12.14 6.37 -6.04
CA LEU A 18 -12.77 6.10 -7.34
C LEU A 18 -13.11 7.38 -8.11
N LYS A 19 -13.50 8.45 -7.43
CA LYS A 19 -13.74 9.75 -8.10
C LYS A 19 -12.47 10.33 -8.71
N LEU A 20 -11.30 10.08 -8.12
CA LEU A 20 -10.02 10.50 -8.75
C LEU A 20 -9.78 9.82 -10.11
N PHE A 21 -10.26 8.58 -10.29
CA PHE A 21 -10.19 7.86 -11.57
C PHE A 21 -11.32 8.23 -12.55
N SER A 22 -12.30 9.03 -12.13
CA SER A 22 -13.36 9.53 -13.03
C SER A 22 -12.89 10.71 -13.90
N VAL A 23 -11.75 11.30 -13.53
CA VAL A 23 -10.99 12.17 -14.42
C VAL A 23 -10.26 11.28 -15.41
N ASP A 24 -10.33 11.59 -16.70
CA ASP A 24 -9.58 10.89 -17.75
C ASP A 24 -8.08 11.23 -17.58
N LEU A 25 -7.45 10.54 -16.64
CA LEU A 25 -6.04 10.70 -16.33
C LEU A 25 -5.23 9.93 -17.38
N PRO A 26 -4.23 10.56 -18.01
CA PRO A 26 -3.28 9.83 -18.83
C PRO A 26 -2.62 8.70 -18.03
N ASP A 27 -2.29 7.60 -18.70
CA ASP A 27 -1.65 6.41 -18.08
C ASP A 27 -0.42 6.77 -17.22
N SER A 28 0.33 7.81 -17.60
CA SER A 28 1.47 8.31 -16.84
C SER A 28 1.08 8.81 -15.44
N GLN A 29 -0.03 9.54 -15.32
CA GLN A 29 -0.52 10.06 -14.05
C GLN A 29 -1.15 8.94 -13.19
N LEU A 30 -1.80 7.96 -13.81
CA LEU A 30 -2.25 6.75 -13.12
C LEU A 30 -1.08 5.96 -12.53
N LEU A 31 0.02 5.86 -13.28
CA LEU A 31 1.25 5.22 -12.80
C LEU A 31 1.88 5.99 -11.63
N GLU A 32 1.88 7.32 -11.68
CA GLU A 32 2.35 8.16 -10.56
C GLU A 32 1.49 7.95 -9.31
N LEU A 33 0.17 7.95 -9.44
CA LEU A 33 -0.75 7.69 -8.34
C LEU A 33 -0.52 6.31 -7.73
N LYS A 34 -0.31 5.28 -8.57
CA LYS A 34 0.05 3.92 -8.11
C LYS A 34 1.34 3.92 -7.31
N ARG A 35 2.36 4.69 -7.73
CA ARG A 35 3.64 4.79 -7.00
C ARG A 35 3.48 5.46 -5.64
N VAL A 36 2.66 6.51 -5.54
CA VAL A 36 2.35 7.18 -4.26
C VAL A 36 1.69 6.20 -3.29
N MET A 37 0.68 5.45 -3.75
CA MET A 37 0.02 4.44 -2.91
C MET A 37 0.98 3.33 -2.49
N ALA A 38 1.80 2.83 -3.42
CA ALA A 38 2.80 1.79 -3.12
C ALA A 38 3.82 2.26 -2.08
N LYS A 39 4.31 3.50 -2.20
CA LYS A 39 5.25 4.10 -1.25
C LYS A 39 4.63 4.17 0.16
N PHE A 40 3.41 4.70 0.27
CA PHE A 40 2.71 4.80 1.56
C PHE A 40 2.55 3.42 2.22
N LEU A 41 2.13 2.40 1.46
CA LEU A 41 1.96 1.05 1.99
C LEU A 41 3.30 0.41 2.41
N MET A 42 4.37 0.62 1.64
CA MET A 42 5.70 0.12 1.99
C MET A 42 6.27 0.78 3.24
N GLU A 43 6.11 2.09 3.39
CA GLU A 43 6.52 2.81 4.61
C GLU A 43 5.80 2.25 5.84
N ARG A 44 4.48 2.09 5.77
CA ARG A 44 3.70 1.48 6.85
C ARG A 44 4.09 0.04 7.16
N ALA A 45 4.44 -0.74 6.14
CA ALA A 45 4.89 -2.11 6.32
C ALA A 45 6.26 -2.16 7.00
N ARG A 46 7.18 -1.27 6.61
CA ARG A 46 8.50 -1.11 7.25
C ARG A 46 8.35 -0.71 8.71
N ASP A 47 7.58 0.33 9.02
CA ASP A 47 7.40 0.80 10.40
C ASP A 47 6.89 -0.32 11.31
N LYS A 48 5.98 -1.16 10.80
CA LYS A 48 5.47 -2.33 11.53
C LYS A 48 6.53 -3.42 11.70
N ALA A 49 7.35 -3.66 10.67
CA ALA A 49 8.43 -4.63 10.75
C ALA A 49 9.45 -4.20 11.80
N ASP A 50 9.85 -2.93 11.79
CA ASP A 50 10.77 -2.34 12.76
C ASP A 50 10.22 -2.45 14.19
N ALA A 51 8.93 -2.11 14.40
CA ALA A 51 8.30 -2.24 15.72
C ALA A 51 8.30 -3.69 16.25
N ILE A 52 8.03 -4.68 15.38
CA ILE A 52 8.09 -6.10 15.76
C ILE A 52 9.54 -6.53 16.02
N TRP A 53 10.49 -5.99 15.26
CA TRP A 53 11.92 -6.26 15.42
C TRP A 53 12.41 -5.81 16.80
N ASP A 54 12.02 -4.59 17.20
CA ASP A 54 12.31 -4.01 18.51
C ASP A 54 11.61 -4.77 19.64
N GLU A 55 10.32 -5.08 19.51
CA GLU A 55 9.54 -5.83 20.52
C GLU A 55 10.18 -7.18 20.83
N LYS A 56 10.71 -7.86 19.81
CA LYS A 56 11.33 -9.17 19.95
C LYS A 56 12.81 -9.11 20.33
N GLY A 57 13.38 -7.91 20.47
CA GLY A 57 14.80 -7.70 20.79
C GLY A 57 15.73 -8.32 19.75
N TYR A 58 15.31 -8.34 18.47
CA TYR A 58 16.13 -8.91 17.41
C TYR A 58 17.35 -8.01 17.15
N SER A 59 18.52 -8.62 17.05
CA SER A 59 19.77 -7.94 16.72
C SER A 59 20.19 -8.24 15.28
N ASP A 60 21.19 -7.51 14.79
CA ASP A 60 21.82 -7.78 13.49
C ASP A 60 22.36 -9.20 13.39
N ASP A 61 22.77 -9.80 14.51
CA ASP A 61 23.19 -11.20 14.54
C ASP A 61 22.03 -12.17 14.34
N LYS A 62 20.82 -11.79 14.80
CA LYS A 62 19.60 -12.54 14.50
C LYS A 62 19.26 -12.45 13.02
N LEU A 63 19.47 -11.30 12.38
CA LEU A 63 19.28 -11.14 10.94
C LEU A 63 20.24 -12.03 10.15
N LYS A 64 21.53 -12.08 10.53
CA LYS A 64 22.52 -12.98 9.89
C LYS A 64 22.10 -14.44 9.97
N GLN A 65 21.63 -14.91 11.14
CA GLN A 65 21.11 -16.27 11.29
C GLN A 65 19.89 -16.59 10.42
N ILE A 66 19.10 -15.58 10.03
CA ILE A 66 17.90 -15.77 9.18
C ILE A 66 18.29 -15.81 7.70
N LEU A 67 19.38 -15.14 7.31
CA LEU A 67 19.81 -14.98 5.92
C LEU A 67 20.83 -16.03 5.46
N ASP A 68 21.44 -16.79 6.40
CA ASP A 68 22.23 -18.00 6.14
C ASP A 68 21.35 -19.23 5.87
#